data_AF-A0A841MJZ1-F1
#
_entry.id   AF-A0A841MJZ1-F1
#
_cell.length_a   1.000
_cell.length_b   1.000
_cell.length_c   1.000
_cell.angle_alpha   90.00
_cell.angle_beta   90.00
_cell.angle_gamma   90.00
#
_symmetry.space_group_name_H-M   'P 1'
#
loop_
_entity.id
_entity.type
_entity.pdbx_description
1 polymer ?
#
loop_
_entity_poly.entity_id
_entity_poly.type
_entity_poly.pdbx_seq_one_letter_code
_entity_poly.pdbx_strand_id
1 'polypeptide(L)'
;MKFIALTILSVLVVVFVNPFTPFWIVMICIGMISALLGAKGFSSFLAGGLGMGLAWLGQTVFISYQTGSPLPDQMAEIMGLGSGVFLSMITGILGFLLGGFSAYSGSLFRRLFKKRPDNLYRG
;
A
#
# COMPACT_ATOMS: atom_id res chain seq x y z
N MET A 1 2.72 16.74 7.52
CA MET A 1 1.34 16.20 7.57
C MET A 1 1.40 14.68 7.63
N LYS A 2 0.67 14.02 8.55
CA LYS A 2 0.78 12.56 8.77
C LYS A 2 0.48 11.72 7.52
N PHE A 3 -0.41 12.21 6.67
CA PHE A 3 -0.77 11.59 5.38
C PHE A 3 0.44 11.47 4.45
N ILE A 4 1.05 12.60 4.09
CA ILE A 4 2.21 12.65 3.17
C ILE A 4 3.37 11.80 3.70
N ALA A 5 3.66 11.90 5.01
CA ALA A 5 4.71 11.11 5.64
C ALA A 5 4.44 9.60 5.52
N LEU A 6 3.21 9.15 5.79
CA LEU A 6 2.82 7.74 5.66
C LEU A 6 2.88 7.26 4.20
N THR A 7 2.47 8.09 3.24
CA THR A 7 2.56 7.75 1.81
C THR A 7 4.01 7.57 1.37
N ILE A 8 4.88 8.53 1.67
CA ILE A 8 6.31 8.46 1.31
C ILE A 8 6.98 7.26 1.97
N LEU A 9 6.75 7.03 3.27
CA LEU A 9 7.31 5.87 3.97
C LEU A 9 6.79 4.54 3.39
N SER A 10 5.52 4.47 3.00
CA SER A 10 4.96 3.28 2.35
C SER A 10 5.64 3.02 0.99
N VAL A 11 5.86 4.05 0.17
CA VAL A 11 6.62 3.92 -1.09
C VAL A 11 8.03 3.40 -0.81
N LEU A 12 8.74 3.99 0.15
CA LEU A 12 10.12 3.59 0.49
C LEU A 12 10.17 2.13 0.94
N VAL A 13 9.26 1.69 1.81
CA VAL A 13 9.20 0.28 2.22
C VAL A 13 8.94 -0.63 1.01
N VAL A 14 8.00 -0.27 0.14
CA VAL A 14 7.70 -1.11 -1.04
C VAL A 14 8.92 -1.18 -1.98
N VAL A 15 9.59 -0.07 -2.26
CA VAL A 15 10.73 -0.05 -3.18
C VAL A 15 11.93 -0.82 -2.63
N PHE A 16 12.24 -0.68 -1.34
CA PHE A 16 13.46 -1.24 -0.76
C PHE A 16 13.27 -2.62 -0.08
N VAL A 17 12.07 -2.95 0.39
CA VAL A 17 11.82 -4.20 1.13
C VAL A 17 11.16 -5.26 0.26
N ASN A 18 10.24 -4.87 -0.63
CA ASN A 18 9.52 -5.80 -1.51
C ASN A 18 10.44 -6.63 -2.44
N PRO A 19 11.60 -6.15 -2.93
CA PRO A 19 12.50 -6.99 -3.74
C PRO A 19 13.12 -8.17 -2.99
N PHE A 20 13.24 -8.08 -1.66
CA PHE A 20 13.90 -9.10 -0.82
C PHE A 20 12.90 -9.94 -0.02
N THR A 21 11.61 -9.61 -0.07
CA THR A 21 10.59 -10.22 0.78
C THR A 21 9.27 -10.41 0.05
N PRO A 22 8.44 -11.39 0.47
CA PRO A 22 7.08 -11.50 -0.05
C PRO A 22 6.22 -10.29 0.32
N PHE A 23 5.23 -9.98 -0.51
CA PHE A 23 4.37 -8.80 -0.37
C PHE A 23 3.65 -8.69 0.99
N TRP A 24 3.35 -9.82 1.66
CA TRP A 24 2.70 -9.79 2.98
C TRP A 24 3.60 -9.18 4.08
N ILE A 25 4.93 -9.22 3.93
CA ILE A 25 5.85 -8.60 4.89
C ILE A 25 5.73 -7.07 4.79
N VAL A 26 5.69 -6.56 3.56
CA VAL A 26 5.47 -5.13 3.28
C VAL A 26 4.14 -4.65 3.84
N MET A 27 3.08 -5.47 3.75
CA MET A 27 1.78 -5.18 4.37
C MET A 27 1.90 -4.99 5.89
N ILE A 28 2.62 -5.89 6.58
CA ILE A 28 2.87 -5.77 8.03
C ILE A 28 3.66 -4.48 8.33
N CYS A 29 4.71 -4.18 7.56
CA CYS A 29 5.50 -2.96 7.71
C CYS A 29 4.66 -1.69 7.56
N ILE A 30 3.83 -1.59 6.52
CA ILE A 30 2.92 -0.45 6.30
C ILE A 30 1.95 -0.30 7.48
N GLY A 31 1.40 -1.41 7.96
CA GLY A 31 0.54 -1.43 9.16
C GLY A 31 1.26 -0.90 10.39
N MET A 32 2.48 -1.36 10.67
CA MET A 32 3.31 -0.87 11.78
C MET A 32 3.59 0.63 11.66
N ILE A 33 4.00 1.11 10.49
CA ILE A 33 4.30 2.54 10.26
C ILE A 33 3.04 3.39 10.49
N SER A 34 1.88 2.95 9.99
CA SER A 34 0.61 3.64 10.23
C SER A 34 0.25 3.68 11.73
N ALA A 35 0.45 2.56 12.43
CA ALA A 35 0.25 2.49 13.88
C ALA A 35 1.17 3.46 14.64
N LEU A 36 2.44 3.58 14.24
CA LEU A 36 3.44 4.45 14.87
C LEU A 36 3.24 5.95 14.57
N LEU A 37 2.83 6.31 13.36
CA LEU A 37 2.52 7.70 12.98
C LEU A 37 1.18 8.18 13.54
N GLY A 38 0.23 7.25 13.73
CA GLY A 38 -1.10 7.57 14.22
C GLY A 38 -1.86 8.45 13.23
N ALA A 39 -1.77 8.11 11.94
CA ALA A 39 -2.71 8.57 10.93
C ALA A 39 -4.12 8.09 11.32
N LYS A 40 -5.16 8.89 11.04
CA LYS A 40 -6.52 8.62 11.53
C LYS A 40 -7.48 8.35 10.38
N GLY A 41 -8.33 7.34 10.57
CA GLY A 41 -9.50 7.12 9.72
C GLY A 41 -9.12 6.81 8.27
N PHE A 42 -10.01 7.17 7.35
CA PHE A 42 -9.86 6.89 5.92
C PHE A 42 -8.62 7.54 5.28
N SER A 43 -8.07 8.59 5.89
CA SER A 43 -6.80 9.20 5.43
C SER A 43 -5.62 8.22 5.52
N SER A 44 -5.60 7.32 6.51
CA SER A 44 -4.56 6.27 6.59
C SER A 44 -4.67 5.25 5.46
N PHE A 45 -5.89 4.87 5.08
CA PHE A 45 -6.16 3.99 3.95
C PHE A 45 -5.65 4.61 2.65
N LEU A 46 -6.04 5.85 2.36
CA LEU A 46 -5.57 6.54 1.15
C LEU A 46 -4.05 6.72 1.15
N ALA A 47 -3.43 7.00 2.29
CA ALA A 47 -1.99 7.20 2.36
C ALA A 47 -1.20 5.93 2.05
N GLY A 48 -1.55 4.81 2.70
CA GLY A 48 -0.91 3.51 2.47
C GLY A 48 -1.24 2.95 1.10
N GLY A 49 -2.47 3.13 0.64
CA GLY A 49 -2.92 2.70 -0.67
C GLY A 49 -2.21 3.44 -1.80
N LEU A 50 -2.14 4.77 -1.76
CA LEU A 50 -1.37 5.53 -2.75
C LEU A 50 0.11 5.14 -2.71
N GLY A 51 0.67 4.89 -1.53
CA GLY A 51 2.08 4.49 -1.41
C GLY A 51 2.36 3.16 -2.11
N MET A 52 1.64 2.10 -1.76
CA MET A 52 1.87 0.77 -2.33
C MET A 52 1.36 0.64 -3.76
N GLY A 53 0.20 1.22 -4.08
CA GLY A 53 -0.38 1.20 -5.42
C GLY A 53 0.46 1.93 -6.46
N LEU A 54 0.94 3.15 -6.14
CA LEU A 54 1.81 3.89 -7.04
C LEU A 54 3.20 3.25 -7.15
N ALA A 55 3.73 2.67 -6.06
CA ALA A 55 5.00 1.96 -6.12
C ALA A 55 4.90 0.72 -7.02
N TRP A 56 3.86 -0.11 -6.87
CA TRP A 56 3.66 -1.28 -7.72
C TRP A 56 3.43 -0.90 -9.18
N LEU A 57 2.56 0.07 -9.45
CA LEU A 57 2.32 0.54 -10.81
C LEU A 57 3.60 1.14 -11.44
N GLY A 58 4.34 1.93 -10.67
CA GLY A 58 5.61 2.49 -11.12
C GLY A 58 6.65 1.42 -11.41
N GLN A 59 6.76 0.40 -10.55
CA GLN A 59 7.68 -0.71 -10.74
C GLN A 59 7.32 -1.57 -11.95
N THR A 60 6.04 -1.89 -12.19
CA THR A 60 5.63 -2.67 -13.37
C THR A 60 5.97 -1.94 -14.67
N VAL A 61 5.68 -0.64 -14.74
CA VAL A 61 6.02 0.20 -15.90
C VAL A 61 7.54 0.32 -16.07
N PHE A 62 8.28 0.58 -14.99
CA PHE A 62 9.72 0.72 -15.02
C PHE A 62 10.42 -0.56 -15.50
N ILE A 63 10.05 -1.71 -14.94
CA ILE A 63 10.63 -3.01 -15.31
C ILE A 63 10.28 -3.35 -16.77
N SER A 64 9.05 -3.10 -17.20
CA SER A 64 8.63 -3.35 -18.59
C SER A 64 9.42 -2.49 -19.57
N TYR A 65 9.60 -1.20 -19.26
CA TYR A 65 10.38 -0.29 -20.10
C TYR A 65 11.86 -0.64 -20.12
N GLN A 66 12.45 -0.99 -18.97
CA GLN A 66 13.88 -1.28 -18.86
C GLN A 66 14.26 -2.61 -19.52
N THR A 67 13.39 -3.61 -19.46
CA THR A 67 13.66 -4.95 -20.02
C THR A 67 13.22 -5.10 -21.48
N GLY A 68 12.25 -4.31 -21.94
CA GLY A 68 11.62 -4.49 -23.25
C GLY A 68 10.95 -5.86 -23.42
N SER A 69 10.63 -6.53 -22.31
CA SER A 69 10.17 -7.92 -22.31
C SER A 69 8.71 -8.05 -22.76
N PRO A 70 8.37 -9.06 -23.58
CA PRO A 70 6.97 -9.37 -23.93
C PRO A 70 6.20 -10.10 -22.81
N LEU A 71 6.86 -10.41 -21.68
CA LEU A 71 6.26 -11.17 -20.58
C LEU A 71 4.92 -10.58 -20.07
N PRO A 72 4.78 -9.26 -19.86
CA PRO A 72 3.50 -8.70 -19.40
C PRO A 72 2.35 -8.97 -20.35
N ASP A 73 2.59 -8.91 -21.66
CA ASP A 73 1.57 -9.18 -22.68
C ASP A 73 1.22 -10.68 -22.75
N GLN A 74 2.22 -11.55 -22.67
CA GLN A 74 2.00 -13.01 -22.61
C GLN A 74 1.19 -13.42 -21.37
N MET A 75 1.51 -12.84 -20.20
CA MET A 75 0.73 -13.08 -18.98
C MET A 75 -0.68 -12.54 -19.11
N ALA A 76 -0.85 -11.35 -19.70
CA ALA A 76 -2.17 -10.78 -19.94
C ALA A 76 -3.02 -11.63 -20.89
N GLU A 77 -2.43 -12.23 -21.93
CA GLU A 77 -3.11 -13.13 -22.86
C GLU A 77 -3.58 -14.42 -22.15
N ILE A 78 -2.70 -15.06 -21.37
CA ILE A 78 -3.05 -16.25 -20.57
C ILE A 78 -4.18 -15.95 -19.58
N MET A 79 -4.18 -14.75 -19.00
CA MET A 79 -5.22 -14.31 -18.05
C MET A 79 -6.51 -13.80 -18.72
N GLY A 80 -6.57 -13.73 -20.06
CA GLY A 80 -7.72 -13.20 -20.80
C GLY A 80 -7.91 -11.68 -20.66
N LEU A 81 -6.86 -10.95 -20.30
CA LEU A 81 -6.84 -9.50 -20.08
C LEU A 81 -6.47 -8.71 -21.35
N GLY A 82 -5.85 -9.37 -22.33
CA GLY A 82 -5.55 -8.83 -23.66
C GLY A 82 -4.35 -7.89 -23.77
N SER A 83 -3.97 -7.16 -22.72
CA SER A 83 -2.81 -6.25 -22.74
C SER A 83 -2.04 -6.22 -21.41
N GLY A 84 -0.71 -6.22 -21.49
CA GLY A 84 0.18 -6.06 -20.34
C GLY A 84 0.02 -4.72 -19.63
N VAL A 85 -0.45 -3.68 -20.33
CA VAL A 85 -0.81 -2.39 -19.73
C VAL A 85 -2.00 -2.55 -18.78
N PHE A 86 -3.03 -3.28 -19.20
CA PHE A 86 -4.21 -3.53 -18.37
C PHE A 86 -3.86 -4.39 -17.15
N LEU A 87 -3.00 -5.40 -17.33
CA LEU A 87 -2.44 -6.17 -16.21
C LEU A 87 -1.68 -5.29 -15.21
N SER A 88 -0.90 -4.33 -15.70
CA SER A 88 -0.15 -3.39 -14.86
C SER A 88 -1.08 -2.47 -14.05
N MET A 89 -2.18 -1.99 -14.66
CA MET A 89 -3.20 -1.22 -13.95
C MET A 89 -3.86 -2.02 -12.83
N ILE A 90 -4.27 -3.26 -13.11
CA ILE A 90 -4.86 -4.16 -12.10
C ILE A 90 -3.87 -4.39 -10.97
N THR A 91 -2.59 -4.60 -11.29
CA THR A 91 -1.52 -4.76 -10.28
C THR A 91 -1.42 -3.51 -9.40
N GLY A 92 -1.44 -2.31 -9.98
CA GLY A 92 -1.47 -1.06 -9.22
C GLY A 92 -2.70 -0.93 -8.30
N ILE A 93 -3.89 -1.31 -8.79
CA ILE A 93 -5.12 -1.31 -7.99
C ILE A 93 -5.05 -2.30 -6.83
N LEU A 94 -4.53 -3.51 -7.07
CA LEU A 94 -4.30 -4.50 -6.02
C LEU A 94 -3.31 -3.97 -4.98
N GLY A 95 -2.21 -3.37 -5.41
CA GLY A 95 -1.25 -2.72 -4.50
C GLY A 95 -1.91 -1.62 -3.67
N PHE A 96 -2.80 -0.82 -4.28
CA PHE A 96 -3.56 0.21 -3.59
C PHE A 96 -4.47 -0.36 -2.50
N LEU A 97 -5.22 -1.42 -2.81
CA LEU A 97 -6.08 -2.06 -1.82
C LEU A 97 -5.27 -2.68 -0.69
N LEU A 98 -4.22 -3.44 -1.01
CA LEU A 98 -3.37 -4.10 -0.02
C LEU A 98 -2.68 -3.09 0.91
N GLY A 99 -2.07 -2.03 0.36
CA GLY A 99 -1.44 -0.97 1.14
C GLY A 99 -2.45 -0.18 1.97
N GLY A 100 -3.63 0.07 1.41
CA GLY A 100 -4.70 0.81 2.08
C GLY A 100 -5.24 0.05 3.29
N PHE A 101 -5.60 -1.22 3.12
CA PHE A 101 -6.08 -2.06 4.23
C PHE A 101 -5.00 -2.31 5.28
N SER A 102 -3.74 -2.42 4.88
CA SER A 102 -2.60 -2.55 5.80
C SER A 102 -2.48 -1.32 6.69
N ALA A 103 -2.43 -0.13 6.09
CA ALA A 103 -2.35 1.13 6.83
C ALA A 103 -3.59 1.39 7.69
N TYR A 104 -4.78 1.05 7.18
CA TYR A 104 -6.03 1.22 7.93
C TYR A 104 -6.07 0.33 9.17
N SER A 105 -5.70 -0.95 9.02
CA SER A 105 -5.58 -1.90 10.13
C SER A 105 -4.60 -1.41 11.20
N GLY A 106 -3.42 -0.93 10.79
CA GLY A 106 -2.46 -0.31 11.72
C GLY A 106 -3.01 0.91 12.47
N SER A 107 -3.80 1.74 11.78
CA SER A 107 -4.44 2.91 12.40
C SER A 107 -5.48 2.51 13.44
N LEU A 108 -6.26 1.45 13.18
CA LEU A 108 -7.26 0.91 14.10
C LEU A 108 -6.59 0.22 15.28
N PHE A 109 -5.53 -0.54 15.04
CA PHE A 109 -4.74 -1.18 16.09
C PHE A 109 -4.25 -0.16 17.12
N ARG A 110 -3.70 0.98 16.68
CA ARG A 110 -3.29 2.06 17.60
C ARG A 110 -4.46 2.60 18.44
N ARG A 111 -5.67 2.65 17.90
CA ARG A 111 -6.85 3.15 18.63
C ARG A 111 -7.24 2.24 19.78
N LEU A 112 -7.00 0.93 19.69
CA LEU A 112 -7.28 -0.02 20.77
C LEU A 112 -6.51 0.33 22.05
N PHE A 113 -5.29 0.88 21.92
CA PHE A 113 -4.46 1.27 23.05
C PHE A 113 -4.70 2.71 23.53
N LYS A 114 -5.53 3.49 22.85
CA LYS A 114 -5.81 4.87 23.25
C LYS A 114 -6.93 4.87 24.28
N LYS A 115 -6.61 5.20 25.54
CA LYS A 115 -7.61 5.34 26.61
C LYS A 115 -8.74 6.28 26.16
N ARG A 116 -9.98 5.80 26.27
CA ARG A 116 -11.15 6.69 26.14
C ARG A 116 -11.17 7.60 27.38
N PRO A 117 -11.50 8.89 27.24
CA PRO A 117 -11.65 9.74 28.41
C PRO A 117 -12.79 9.21 29.27
N ASP A 118 -12.49 8.85 30.53
CA ASP A 118 -13.42 8.24 31.50
C ASP A 118 -14.50 9.21 32.02
N ASN A 119 -14.68 10.37 31.38
CA ASN A 119 -15.48 11.48 31.90
C ASN A 119 -16.62 11.89 30.94
N LEU A 120 -17.40 10.91 30.48
CA LEU A 120 -18.63 11.17 29.70
C LEU A 120 -19.80 11.71 30.57
N TYR A 121 -19.66 11.71 31.90
CA TYR A 121 -20.71 12.07 32.86
C TYR A 121 -20.25 13.00 34.00
N ARG A 122 -19.35 13.95 33.73
CA ARG A 122 -19.09 15.04 34.68
C ARG A 122 -19.51 16.38 34.09
N GLY A 123 -20.73 16.80 34.48
CA GLY A 123 -21.22 18.19 34.53
C GLY A 123 -21.43 18.88 33.20
#